data_AF-A0A6G0MCF1-F1
#
_entry.id   AF-A0A6G0MCF1-F1
#
_cell.length_a   1.000
_cell.length_b   1.000
_cell.length_c   1.000
_cell.angle_alpha   90.00
_cell.angle_beta   90.00
_cell.angle_gamma   90.00
#
_symmetry.space_group_name_H-M   'P 1'
#
loop_
_entity.id
_entity.type
_entity.pdbx_description
1 polymer ?
#
loop_
_entity_poly.entity_id
_entity_poly.type
_entity_poly.pdbx_seq_one_letter_code
_entity_poly.pdbx_strand_id
1 'polypeptide(L)'
;MGPKRKRTRREVEEALLQNTRVNATPAEPEDANDRKKRRKRRNYHKRNLDKELAALGIDAADANVPTANVPDVVMTEGATVEQEGKQEEDNPPEHQQRYAAAYAEEQRTAESEAMPSAAPILTSHERATALRARNAERARMHRANMSASQKERTKAKNRERARASRARKTEEQRIAAREAERRRKQEHRAQQTLTERENEREHNRIQQRVHRAAQSSAERILERQADRARKAARLAAQTEEAREAVRQLNREREVIRRGEQTEEDLAVSQALDRERHAARREEQTEDERSILQAIDRERQANRRASLTEEEVEARREHERIRRKSVKRCHGHVNQVNFRASM
;
A
#
# COMPACT_ATOMS: atom_id res chain seq x y z
N MET A 1 30.13 39.23 -41.43
CA MET A 1 29.93 38.06 -40.54
C MET A 1 28.70 37.31 -41.02
N GLY A 2 28.87 36.20 -41.74
CA GLY A 2 27.73 35.44 -42.27
C GLY A 2 26.81 34.88 -41.17
N PRO A 3 25.51 34.68 -41.44
CA PRO A 3 24.58 34.11 -40.47
C PRO A 3 25.06 32.71 -40.06
N LYS A 4 25.17 32.48 -38.73
CA LYS A 4 25.62 31.21 -38.16
C LYS A 4 24.70 30.09 -38.66
N ARG A 5 25.27 29.07 -39.32
CA ARG A 5 24.52 27.90 -39.79
C ARG A 5 23.78 27.28 -38.60
N LYS A 6 22.49 26.96 -38.77
CA LYS A 6 21.69 26.24 -37.78
C LYS A 6 22.28 24.84 -37.61
N ARG A 7 22.38 24.36 -36.37
CA ARG A 7 22.90 23.02 -36.07
C ARG A 7 21.97 21.94 -36.60
N THR A 8 22.53 20.83 -37.07
CA THR A 8 21.73 19.69 -37.51
C THR A 8 21.21 18.89 -36.31
N ARG A 9 20.16 18.09 -36.47
CA ARG A 9 19.56 17.29 -35.38
C ARG A 9 20.59 16.39 -34.67
N ARG A 10 21.49 15.76 -35.44
CA ARG A 10 22.59 14.93 -34.91
C ARG A 10 23.58 15.74 -34.07
N GLU A 11 23.92 16.97 -34.49
CA GLU A 11 24.79 17.87 -33.73
C GLU A 11 24.14 18.34 -32.41
N VAL A 12 22.82 18.54 -32.38
CA VAL A 12 22.09 18.91 -31.16
C VAL A 12 22.01 17.74 -30.18
N GLU A 13 21.76 16.53 -30.66
CA GLU A 13 21.77 15.30 -29.86
C GLU A 13 23.17 14.99 -29.30
N GLU A 14 24.23 15.16 -30.10
CA GLU A 14 25.61 15.00 -29.64
C GLU A 14 26.00 16.08 -28.61
N ALA A 15 25.59 17.33 -28.81
CA ALA A 15 25.81 18.40 -27.84
C ALA A 15 25.09 18.14 -26.50
N LEU A 16 23.91 17.51 -26.51
CA LEU A 16 23.23 17.06 -25.29
C LEU A 16 24.03 15.99 -24.55
N LEU A 17 24.58 15.01 -25.28
CA LEU A 17 25.45 13.96 -24.71
C LEU A 17 26.77 14.52 -24.17
N GLN A 18 27.37 15.49 -24.85
CA GLN A 18 28.56 16.19 -24.34
C GLN A 18 28.22 17.03 -23.10
N ASN A 19 27.05 17.68 -23.05
CA ASN A 19 26.62 18.44 -21.88
C ASN A 19 26.41 17.56 -20.64
N THR A 20 25.91 16.34 -20.82
CA THR A 20 25.82 15.37 -19.71
C THR A 20 27.21 14.88 -19.30
N ARG A 21 28.09 14.56 -20.25
CA ARG A 21 29.45 14.04 -20.00
C ARG A 21 30.35 15.06 -19.29
N VAL A 22 30.42 16.30 -19.77
CA VAL A 22 31.28 17.38 -19.21
C VAL A 22 30.83 17.81 -17.81
N ASN A 23 29.56 17.57 -17.44
CA ASN A 23 29.01 17.97 -16.14
C ASN A 23 28.68 16.79 -15.22
N ALA A 24 29.11 15.56 -15.56
CA ALA A 24 28.85 14.34 -14.79
C ALA A 24 29.87 14.07 -13.67
N THR A 25 31.14 14.43 -13.85
CA THR A 25 32.22 14.13 -12.91
C THR A 25 32.77 15.39 -12.24
N PRO A 26 32.71 15.53 -10.89
CA PRO A 26 33.53 16.51 -10.17
C PRO A 26 34.98 15.99 -10.06
N ALA A 27 35.98 16.84 -10.29
CA ALA A 27 37.39 16.49 -10.11
C ALA A 27 37.80 16.47 -8.62
N GLU A 28 37.07 17.16 -7.74
CA GLU A 28 37.36 17.33 -6.31
C GLU A 28 36.06 17.59 -5.49
N PRO A 29 36.08 17.47 -4.14
CA PRO A 29 34.91 17.73 -3.30
C PRO A 29 34.46 19.20 -3.42
N GLU A 30 33.40 19.41 -4.18
CA GLU A 30 32.90 20.72 -4.54
C GLU A 30 31.86 21.25 -3.56
N ASP A 31 31.98 22.54 -3.21
CA ASP A 31 31.05 23.25 -2.34
C ASP A 31 29.60 23.20 -2.84
N ALA A 32 28.66 23.12 -1.89
CA ALA A 32 27.24 22.95 -2.18
C ALA A 32 26.65 24.07 -3.06
N ASN A 33 27.20 25.29 -2.97
CA ASN A 33 26.74 26.43 -3.74
C ASN A 33 27.21 26.34 -5.20
N ASP A 34 28.42 25.86 -5.44
CA ASP A 34 28.96 25.69 -6.79
C ASP A 34 28.37 24.49 -7.51
N ARG A 35 28.04 23.42 -6.75
CA ARG A 35 27.19 22.33 -7.24
C ARG A 35 25.83 22.82 -7.74
N LYS A 36 25.21 23.76 -7.02
CA LYS A 36 23.93 24.36 -7.43
C LYS A 36 24.08 25.22 -8.68
N LYS A 37 25.14 26.02 -8.80
CA LYS A 37 25.44 26.83 -9.99
C LYS A 37 25.71 25.94 -11.22
N ARG A 38 26.51 24.88 -11.09
CA ARG A 38 26.76 23.91 -12.18
C ARG A 38 25.47 23.25 -12.65
N ARG A 39 24.63 22.78 -11.72
CA ARG A 39 23.32 22.19 -12.05
C ARG A 39 22.43 23.19 -12.78
N LYS A 40 22.44 24.47 -12.39
CA LYS A 40 21.67 25.53 -13.05
C LYS A 40 22.18 25.77 -14.49
N ARG A 41 23.50 25.85 -14.69
CA ARG A 41 24.11 25.98 -16.03
C ARG A 41 23.78 24.79 -16.93
N ARG A 42 23.91 23.57 -16.41
CA ARG A 42 23.56 22.32 -17.11
C ARG A 42 22.09 22.31 -17.54
N ASN A 43 21.18 22.61 -16.62
CA ASN A 43 19.75 22.62 -16.92
C ASN A 43 19.36 23.73 -17.90
N TYR A 44 20.01 24.89 -17.85
CA TYR A 44 19.79 25.97 -18.79
C TYR A 44 20.23 25.57 -20.21
N HIS A 45 21.43 25.01 -20.33
CA HIS A 45 21.97 24.59 -21.63
C HIS A 45 21.15 23.43 -22.23
N LYS A 46 20.78 22.45 -21.40
CA LYS A 46 19.88 21.36 -21.80
C LYS A 46 18.54 21.89 -22.33
N ARG A 47 17.88 22.81 -21.61
CA ARG A 47 16.60 23.38 -22.05
C ARG A 47 16.69 24.13 -23.38
N ASN A 48 17.82 24.78 -23.66
CA ASN A 48 18.00 25.46 -24.94
C ASN A 48 18.23 24.46 -26.08
N LEU A 49 19.03 23.41 -25.85
CA LEU A 49 19.24 22.34 -26.84
C LEU A 49 17.95 21.53 -27.10
N ASP A 50 17.17 21.23 -26.06
CA ASP A 50 15.88 20.54 -26.21
C ASP A 50 14.89 21.38 -27.03
N LYS A 51 14.93 22.72 -26.91
CA LYS A 51 14.13 23.64 -27.75
C LYS A 51 14.60 23.65 -29.20
N GLU A 52 15.91 23.67 -29.43
CA GLU A 52 16.48 23.57 -30.78
C GLU A 52 16.10 22.23 -31.45
N LEU A 53 16.12 21.13 -30.69
CA LEU A 53 15.72 19.81 -31.17
C LEU A 53 14.22 19.74 -31.48
N ALA A 54 13.38 20.34 -30.63
CA ALA A 54 11.95 20.45 -30.88
C ALA A 54 11.62 21.29 -32.13
N ALA A 55 12.34 22.40 -32.35
CA ALA A 55 12.19 23.22 -33.55
C ALA A 55 12.57 22.45 -34.83
N LEU A 56 13.63 21.65 -34.78
CA LEU A 56 14.04 20.78 -35.89
C LEU A 56 13.10 19.58 -36.11
N GLY A 57 12.29 19.21 -35.10
CA GLY A 57 11.30 18.14 -35.19
C GLY A 57 9.97 18.56 -35.81
N ILE A 58 9.65 19.86 -35.81
CA ILE A 58 8.43 20.41 -36.41
C ILE A 58 8.61 20.55 -37.93
N ASP A 59 9.78 21.00 -38.40
CA ASP A 59 10.07 21.18 -39.84
C ASP A 59 10.18 19.85 -40.63
N ALA A 60 10.25 18.69 -39.95
CA ALA A 60 10.35 17.38 -40.59
C ALA A 60 9.00 16.67 -40.81
N ALA A 61 7.90 17.21 -40.25
CA ALA A 61 6.59 16.57 -40.31
C ALA A 61 5.71 17.05 -41.49
N ASP A 62 6.05 18.16 -42.15
CA ASP A 62 5.22 18.79 -43.20
C ASP A 62 5.75 18.59 -44.64
N ALA A 63 6.43 17.49 -44.92
CA ALA A 63 6.95 17.19 -46.27
C ALA A 63 6.32 15.94 -46.93
N ASN A 64 5.01 15.71 -46.80
CA ASN A 64 4.27 14.80 -47.69
C ASN A 64 2.77 15.14 -47.76
N VAL A 65 2.32 15.56 -48.95
CA VAL A 65 0.95 15.93 -49.37
C VAL A 65 0.44 14.84 -50.35
N PRO A 66 -0.86 14.46 -50.45
CA PRO A 66 -1.76 15.07 -51.45
C PRO A 66 -3.29 15.12 -51.15
N THR A 67 -3.87 16.30 -51.43
CA THR A 67 -5.07 16.63 -52.24
C THR A 67 -6.51 16.13 -51.91
N ALA A 68 -7.45 17.11 -51.99
CA ALA A 68 -8.85 17.07 -52.45
C ALA A 68 -10.00 16.72 -51.46
N ASN A 69 -10.77 17.74 -51.03
CA ASN A 69 -12.10 18.03 -51.58
C ASN A 69 -12.77 19.25 -50.90
N VAL A 70 -13.33 20.13 -51.73
CA VAL A 70 -14.25 21.23 -51.40
C VAL A 70 -15.66 20.78 -51.84
N PRO A 71 -16.75 21.23 -51.19
CA PRO A 71 -17.57 22.22 -51.87
C PRO A 71 -18.03 23.40 -50.97
N ASP A 72 -18.18 24.55 -51.64
CA ASP A 72 -18.74 25.84 -51.23
C ASP A 72 -20.23 25.78 -50.86
N VAL A 73 -20.65 26.61 -49.89
CA VAL A 73 -21.92 27.37 -49.91
C VAL A 73 -21.76 28.73 -49.20
N VAL A 74 -21.57 29.77 -50.01
CA VAL A 74 -22.17 31.12 -50.04
C VAL A 74 -22.77 31.76 -48.75
N MET A 75 -22.13 32.87 -48.36
CA MET A 75 -22.62 34.20 -47.91
C MET A 75 -24.03 34.38 -47.32
N THR A 76 -24.09 35.03 -46.14
CA THR A 76 -24.84 36.30 -45.96
C THR A 76 -24.18 37.19 -44.91
N GLU A 77 -24.20 38.48 -45.21
CA GLU A 77 -23.59 39.60 -44.52
C GLU A 77 -24.39 40.01 -43.26
N GLY A 78 -23.72 40.66 -42.31
CA GLY A 78 -24.36 41.25 -41.14
C GLY A 78 -23.34 42.00 -40.28
N ALA A 79 -22.96 43.18 -40.74
CA ALA A 79 -22.13 44.12 -40.02
C ALA A 79 -22.82 44.62 -38.74
N THR A 80 -22.11 44.54 -37.61
CA THR A 80 -22.13 45.60 -36.58
C THR A 80 -20.70 45.95 -36.23
N VAL A 81 -20.31 47.12 -36.73
CA VAL A 81 -19.16 47.89 -36.28
C VAL A 81 -19.46 48.34 -34.86
N GLU A 82 -18.67 47.87 -33.91
CA GLU A 82 -18.48 48.53 -32.61
C GLU A 82 -16.97 48.73 -32.47
N GLN A 83 -16.58 49.98 -32.64
CA GLN A 83 -15.23 50.48 -32.63
C GLN A 83 -14.97 51.05 -31.23
N GLU A 84 -14.34 50.29 -30.34
CA GLU A 84 -13.79 50.81 -29.08
C GLU A 84 -12.55 49.98 -28.73
N GLY A 85 -11.40 50.50 -28.36
CA GLY A 85 -10.92 51.85 -28.20
C GLY A 85 -9.42 51.66 -27.96
N LYS A 86 -8.62 52.55 -28.53
CA LYS A 86 -7.18 52.53 -28.34
C LYS A 86 -6.87 52.57 -26.86
N GLN A 87 -5.94 51.71 -26.46
CA GLN A 87 -5.13 51.77 -25.26
C GLN A 87 -4.91 53.22 -24.80
N GLU A 88 -5.69 53.67 -23.81
CA GLU A 88 -5.42 54.92 -23.11
C GLU A 88 -4.07 54.78 -22.42
N GLU A 89 -3.16 55.68 -22.77
CA GLU A 89 -1.92 55.90 -22.06
C GLU A 89 -2.27 56.27 -20.62
N ASP A 90 -2.06 55.33 -19.71
CA ASP A 90 -2.23 55.48 -18.27
C ASP A 90 -1.30 56.60 -17.78
N ASN A 91 -1.81 57.83 -17.76
CA ASN A 91 -1.08 59.01 -17.38
C ASN A 91 -0.91 58.96 -15.84
N PRO A 92 0.31 58.70 -15.32
CA PRO A 92 0.52 58.43 -13.89
C PRO A 92 -0.05 59.48 -12.91
N PRO A 93 -0.13 60.79 -13.26
CA PRO A 93 -0.71 61.80 -12.38
C PRO A 93 -2.22 61.65 -12.18
N GLU A 94 -2.96 61.25 -13.22
CA GLU A 94 -4.43 61.15 -13.13
C GLU A 94 -4.86 59.95 -12.30
N HIS A 95 -4.13 58.83 -12.38
CA HIS A 95 -4.38 57.67 -11.53
C HIS A 95 -4.13 58.00 -10.04
N GLN A 96 -3.11 58.82 -9.74
CA GLN A 96 -2.89 59.32 -8.37
C GLN A 96 -3.99 60.25 -7.89
N GLN A 97 -4.52 61.12 -8.76
CA GLN A 97 -5.64 62.00 -8.40
C GLN A 97 -6.94 61.23 -8.18
N ARG A 98 -7.22 60.18 -8.98
CA ARG A 98 -8.37 59.29 -8.77
C ARG A 98 -8.25 58.52 -7.46
N TYR A 99 -7.05 58.06 -7.11
CA TYR A 99 -6.81 57.40 -5.82
C TYR A 99 -6.96 58.37 -4.64
N ALA A 100 -6.48 59.61 -4.78
CA ALA A 100 -6.62 60.64 -3.75
C ALA A 100 -8.09 61.09 -3.56
N ALA A 101 -8.85 61.21 -4.65
CA ALA A 101 -10.28 61.52 -4.61
C ALA A 101 -11.09 60.39 -3.96
N ALA A 102 -10.82 59.13 -4.32
CA ALA A 102 -11.46 57.97 -3.69
C ALA A 102 -11.15 57.86 -2.19
N TYR A 103 -9.92 58.23 -1.78
CA TYR A 103 -9.54 58.26 -0.36
C TYR A 103 -10.24 59.39 0.41
N ALA A 104 -10.44 60.55 -0.22
CA ALA A 104 -11.19 61.67 0.35
C ALA A 104 -12.69 61.38 0.44
N GLU A 105 -13.23 60.60 -0.51
CA GLU A 105 -14.63 60.16 -0.50
C GLU A 105 -14.86 59.07 0.55
N GLU A 106 -13.91 58.14 0.76
CA GLU A 106 -13.91 57.19 1.89
C GLU A 106 -13.84 57.92 3.25
N GLN A 107 -13.12 59.04 3.34
CA GLN A 107 -13.10 59.85 4.57
C GLN A 107 -14.40 60.62 4.79
N ARG A 108 -15.01 61.22 3.76
CA ARG A 108 -16.30 61.92 3.90
C ARG A 108 -17.46 60.98 4.20
N THR A 109 -17.45 59.78 3.63
CA THR A 109 -18.43 58.73 3.94
C THR A 109 -18.26 58.24 5.38
N ALA A 110 -17.03 58.03 5.86
CA ALA A 110 -16.73 57.72 7.25
C ALA A 110 -17.12 58.84 8.24
N GLU A 111 -17.03 60.11 7.83
CA GLU A 111 -17.45 61.27 8.63
C GLU A 111 -18.98 61.48 8.61
N SER A 112 -19.67 61.09 7.53
CA SER A 112 -21.13 61.20 7.40
C SER A 112 -21.91 60.04 8.06
N GLU A 113 -21.28 58.88 8.25
CA GLU A 113 -21.85 57.77 9.05
C GLU A 113 -21.65 57.96 10.57
N ALA A 114 -20.92 59.00 11.00
CA ALA A 114 -20.75 59.37 12.40
C ALA A 114 -21.97 60.13 12.97
N MET A 115 -23.18 59.65 12.70
CA MET A 115 -24.32 59.88 13.61
C MET A 115 -24.10 58.99 14.84
N PRO A 116 -24.23 59.48 16.08
CA PRO A 116 -23.99 58.68 17.27
C PRO A 116 -25.18 57.74 17.52
N SER A 117 -25.32 56.72 16.68
CA SER A 117 -25.94 55.47 17.13
C SER A 117 -24.93 54.86 18.09
N ALA A 118 -25.33 54.72 19.36
CA ALA A 118 -24.49 54.20 20.43
C ALA A 118 -23.98 52.79 20.08
N ALA A 119 -22.84 52.74 19.40
CA ALA A 119 -22.12 51.50 19.18
C ALA A 119 -21.71 50.97 20.55
N PRO A 120 -22.06 49.72 20.91
CA PRO A 120 -21.69 49.16 22.21
C PRO A 120 -20.18 49.27 22.37
N ILE A 121 -19.72 49.73 23.53
CA ILE A 121 -18.30 49.83 23.85
C ILE A 121 -17.74 48.42 23.90
N LEU A 122 -17.31 47.92 22.73
CA LEU A 122 -16.74 46.59 22.61
C LEU A 122 -15.48 46.53 23.47
N THR A 123 -15.40 45.50 24.29
CA THR A 123 -14.21 45.17 25.07
C THR A 123 -13.02 44.94 24.14
N SER A 124 -11.79 45.08 24.64
CA SER A 124 -10.58 44.85 23.83
C SER A 124 -10.57 43.44 23.19
N HIS A 125 -11.14 42.45 23.88
CA HIS A 125 -11.31 41.09 23.37
C HIS A 125 -12.29 41.02 22.19
N GLU A 126 -13.44 41.70 22.29
CA GLU A 126 -14.46 41.75 21.22
C GLU A 126 -13.98 42.52 19.99
N ARG A 127 -13.18 43.57 20.18
CA ARG A 127 -12.49 44.25 19.07
C ARG A 127 -11.50 43.30 18.38
N ALA A 128 -10.75 42.52 19.15
CA ALA A 128 -9.80 41.54 18.61
C ALA A 128 -10.47 40.35 17.91
N THR A 129 -11.65 39.91 18.35
CA THR A 129 -12.44 38.87 17.64
C THR A 129 -13.02 39.43 16.35
N ALA A 130 -13.59 40.64 16.37
CA ALA A 130 -14.13 41.30 15.18
C ALA A 130 -13.05 41.54 14.11
N LEU A 131 -11.85 41.98 14.50
CA LEU A 131 -10.71 42.13 13.59
C LEU A 131 -10.24 40.78 13.00
N ARG A 132 -10.22 39.71 13.81
CA ARG A 132 -9.92 38.36 13.32
C ARG A 132 -10.97 37.88 12.30
N ALA A 133 -12.24 38.16 12.53
CA ALA A 133 -13.33 37.82 11.62
C ALA A 133 -13.20 38.58 10.29
N ARG A 134 -13.00 39.91 10.32
CA ARG A 134 -12.79 40.75 9.14
C ARG A 134 -11.56 40.30 8.32
N ASN A 135 -10.46 39.96 8.99
CA ASN A 135 -9.27 39.43 8.32
C ASN A 135 -9.50 38.04 7.72
N ALA A 136 -10.27 37.18 8.41
CA ALA A 136 -10.65 35.88 7.87
C ALA A 136 -11.53 36.01 6.62
N GLU A 137 -12.45 36.98 6.61
CA GLU A 137 -13.31 37.30 5.46
C GLU A 137 -12.51 37.83 4.28
N ARG A 138 -11.62 38.81 4.48
CA ARG A 138 -10.68 39.27 3.44
C ARG A 138 -9.86 38.12 2.88
N ALA A 139 -9.38 37.21 3.74
CA ALA A 139 -8.66 36.02 3.28
C ALA A 139 -9.54 35.03 2.49
N ARG A 140 -10.84 34.92 2.79
CA ARG A 140 -11.79 34.13 1.98
C ARG A 140 -11.95 34.77 0.60
N MET A 141 -12.17 36.09 0.54
CA MET A 141 -12.29 36.82 -0.73
C MET A 141 -11.02 36.70 -1.58
N HIS A 142 -9.85 36.90 -0.98
CA HIS A 142 -8.58 36.69 -1.69
C HIS A 142 -8.42 35.24 -2.19
N ARG A 143 -8.79 34.22 -1.41
CA ARG A 143 -8.73 32.81 -1.85
C ARG A 143 -9.72 32.51 -2.98
N ALA A 144 -10.93 33.06 -2.92
CA ALA A 144 -11.95 32.91 -3.94
C ALA A 144 -11.47 33.51 -5.26
N ASN A 145 -10.95 34.74 -5.21
CA ASN A 145 -10.50 35.51 -6.37
C ASN A 145 -9.14 35.07 -6.93
N MET A 146 -8.47 34.07 -6.36
CA MET A 146 -7.22 33.56 -6.91
C MET A 146 -7.46 32.66 -8.14
N SER A 147 -6.66 32.88 -9.18
CA SER A 147 -6.65 32.01 -10.36
C SER A 147 -6.11 30.61 -10.05
N ALA A 148 -6.42 29.62 -10.90
CA ALA A 148 -5.92 28.25 -10.74
C ALA A 148 -4.38 28.19 -10.67
N SER A 149 -3.69 28.94 -11.55
CA SER A 149 -2.21 29.02 -11.55
C SER A 149 -1.66 29.63 -10.25
N GLN A 150 -2.30 30.65 -9.70
CA GLN A 150 -1.92 31.24 -8.41
C GLN A 150 -2.17 30.27 -7.24
N LYS A 151 -3.30 29.55 -7.26
CA LYS A 151 -3.62 28.49 -6.29
C LYS A 151 -2.58 27.36 -6.33
N GLU A 152 -2.10 26.96 -7.50
CA GLU A 152 -1.05 25.96 -7.62
C GLU A 152 0.31 26.45 -7.11
N ARG A 153 0.72 27.67 -7.48
CA ARG A 153 1.98 28.26 -6.98
C ARG A 153 2.00 28.37 -5.46
N THR A 154 0.91 28.83 -4.85
CA THR A 154 0.78 28.91 -3.39
C THR A 154 0.77 27.52 -2.74
N LYS A 155 0.06 26.54 -3.32
CA LYS A 155 0.09 25.14 -2.88
C LYS A 155 1.51 24.54 -2.95
N ALA A 156 2.25 24.80 -4.02
CA ALA A 156 3.63 24.36 -4.18
C ALA A 156 4.56 24.99 -3.13
N LYS A 157 4.46 26.31 -2.93
CA LYS A 157 5.21 27.04 -1.90
C LYS A 157 4.90 26.52 -0.48
N ASN A 158 3.63 26.25 -0.18
CA ASN A 158 3.22 25.69 1.11
C ASN A 158 3.72 24.26 1.31
N ARG A 159 3.71 23.43 0.25
CA ARG A 159 4.31 22.09 0.27
C ARG A 159 5.81 22.15 0.53
N GLU A 160 6.53 23.07 -0.11
CA GLU A 160 7.97 23.26 0.11
C GLU A 160 8.26 23.71 1.54
N ARG A 161 7.52 24.70 2.05
CA ARG A 161 7.62 25.15 3.44
C ARG A 161 7.34 24.02 4.42
N ALA A 162 6.32 23.19 4.17
CA ALA A 162 6.00 22.04 5.01
C ALA A 162 7.12 20.98 4.98
N ARG A 163 7.71 20.71 3.81
CA ARG A 163 8.88 19.82 3.67
C ARG A 163 10.08 20.35 4.45
N ALA A 164 10.42 21.63 4.30
CA ALA A 164 11.51 22.28 5.01
C ALA A 164 11.28 22.27 6.54
N SER A 165 10.06 22.54 6.98
CA SER A 165 9.68 22.45 8.39
C SER A 165 9.85 21.03 8.92
N ARG A 166 9.35 20.01 8.22
CA ARG A 166 9.51 18.59 8.59
C ARG A 166 10.98 18.18 8.68
N ALA A 167 11.82 18.64 7.77
CA ALA A 167 13.25 18.36 7.78
C ALA A 167 13.96 18.94 9.00
N ARG A 168 13.51 20.12 9.49
CA ARG A 168 14.06 20.79 10.67
C ARG A 168 13.51 20.28 12.01
N LYS A 169 12.51 19.40 12.02
CA LYS A 169 11.92 18.88 13.26
C LYS A 169 12.90 17.96 13.99
N THR A 170 13.04 18.19 15.29
CA THR A 170 13.72 17.27 16.23
C THR A 170 12.92 15.97 16.38
N GLU A 171 13.53 14.92 16.92
CA GLU A 171 12.86 13.63 17.10
C GLU A 171 11.70 13.73 18.10
N GLU A 172 11.86 14.49 19.19
CA GLU A 172 10.79 14.78 20.15
C GLU A 172 9.57 15.44 19.47
N GLN A 173 9.80 16.43 18.61
CA GLN A 173 8.73 17.09 17.85
C GLN A 173 8.06 16.15 16.84
N ARG A 174 8.78 15.14 16.32
CA ARG A 174 8.22 14.11 15.44
C ARG A 174 7.37 13.13 16.23
N ILE A 175 7.83 12.70 17.41
CA ILE A 175 7.08 11.83 18.32
C ILE A 175 5.79 12.53 18.76
N ALA A 176 5.87 13.77 19.26
CA ALA A 176 4.71 14.56 19.65
C ALA A 176 3.73 14.77 18.48
N ALA A 177 4.23 15.01 17.26
CA ALA A 177 3.36 15.11 16.08
C ALA A 177 2.67 13.79 15.73
N ARG A 178 3.37 12.65 15.82
CA ARG A 178 2.79 11.31 15.63
C ARG A 178 1.75 11.00 16.71
N GLU A 179 1.97 11.42 17.95
CA GLU A 179 1.00 11.27 19.04
C GLU A 179 -0.26 12.10 18.82
N ALA A 180 -0.10 13.37 18.45
CA ALA A 180 -1.22 14.23 18.10
C ALA A 180 -2.01 13.64 16.91
N GLU A 181 -1.33 13.10 15.90
CA GLU A 181 -1.98 12.41 14.77
C GLU A 181 -2.73 11.15 15.22
N ARG A 182 -2.14 10.34 16.11
CA ARG A 182 -2.79 9.15 16.67
C ARG A 182 -4.07 9.53 17.41
N ARG A 183 -4.04 10.54 18.28
CA ARG A 183 -5.22 11.03 19.02
C ARG A 183 -6.31 11.54 18.07
N ARG A 184 -5.96 12.38 17.10
CA ARG A 184 -6.92 12.86 16.09
C ARG A 184 -7.56 11.72 15.29
N LYS A 185 -6.80 10.69 14.93
CA LYS A 185 -7.36 9.50 14.24
C LYS A 185 -8.30 8.72 15.15
N GLN A 186 -7.99 8.61 16.44
CA GLN A 186 -8.89 7.95 17.41
C GLN A 186 -10.19 8.74 17.58
N GLU A 187 -10.10 10.06 17.77
CA GLU A 187 -11.24 10.97 17.86
C GLU A 187 -12.10 10.90 16.59
N HIS A 188 -11.47 10.98 15.41
CA HIS A 188 -12.16 10.84 14.14
C HIS A 188 -12.90 9.49 14.05
N ARG A 189 -12.23 8.38 14.40
CA ARG A 189 -12.87 7.05 14.41
C ARG A 189 -14.04 6.96 15.39
N ALA A 190 -13.96 7.63 16.54
CA ALA A 190 -15.04 7.66 17.51
C ALA A 190 -16.26 8.42 16.97
N GLN A 191 -16.04 9.48 16.20
CA GLN A 191 -17.08 10.34 15.61
C GLN A 191 -17.62 9.83 14.28
N GLN A 192 -16.94 8.88 13.63
CA GLN A 192 -17.36 8.31 12.34
C GLN A 192 -18.74 7.65 12.42
N THR A 193 -19.54 7.91 11.38
CA THR A 193 -20.81 7.22 11.15
C THR A 193 -20.57 5.78 10.67
N LEU A 194 -21.62 4.93 10.74
CA LEU A 194 -21.51 3.54 10.29
C LEU A 194 -21.19 3.43 8.80
N THR A 195 -21.81 4.27 7.97
CA THR A 195 -21.59 4.29 6.52
C THR A 195 -20.16 4.71 6.16
N GLU A 196 -19.58 5.68 6.85
CA GLU A 196 -18.18 6.08 6.67
C GLU A 196 -17.23 4.94 7.05
N ARG A 197 -17.51 4.22 8.14
CA ARG A 197 -16.71 3.05 8.55
C ARG A 197 -16.79 1.92 7.53
N GLU A 198 -17.96 1.69 6.95
CA GLU A 198 -18.16 0.69 5.90
C GLU A 198 -17.38 1.07 4.63
N ASN A 199 -17.51 2.32 4.18
CA ASN A 199 -16.75 2.84 3.04
C ASN A 199 -15.24 2.72 3.23
N GLU A 200 -14.72 3.05 4.42
CA GLU A 200 -13.30 2.87 4.74
C GLU A 200 -12.87 1.39 4.71
N ARG A 201 -13.70 0.48 5.23
CA ARG A 201 -13.45 -0.97 5.18
C ARG A 201 -13.45 -1.47 3.75
N GLU A 202 -14.39 -1.05 2.93
CA GLU A 202 -14.46 -1.40 1.52
C GLU A 202 -13.25 -0.87 0.75
N HIS A 203 -12.88 0.40 0.98
CA HIS A 203 -11.69 0.97 0.38
C HIS A 203 -10.43 0.17 0.75
N ASN A 204 -10.29 -0.21 2.03
CA ASN A 204 -9.18 -1.05 2.49
C ASN A 204 -9.20 -2.45 1.84
N ARG A 205 -10.38 -3.07 1.68
CA ARG A 205 -10.53 -4.35 0.97
C ARG A 205 -10.11 -4.23 -0.49
N ILE A 206 -10.53 -3.16 -1.18
CA ILE A 206 -10.17 -2.90 -2.58
C ILE A 206 -8.66 -2.69 -2.70
N GLN A 207 -8.06 -1.85 -1.84
CA GLN A 207 -6.62 -1.64 -1.83
C GLN A 207 -5.85 -2.95 -1.62
N GLN A 208 -6.28 -3.80 -0.68
CA GLN A 208 -5.67 -5.10 -0.46
C GLN A 208 -5.80 -6.03 -1.67
N ARG A 209 -6.96 -6.03 -2.35
CA ARG A 209 -7.15 -6.81 -3.58
C ARG A 209 -6.23 -6.32 -4.70
N VAL A 210 -6.15 -5.01 -4.91
CA VAL A 210 -5.26 -4.39 -5.91
C VAL A 210 -3.81 -4.73 -5.60
N HIS A 211 -3.39 -4.61 -4.34
CA HIS A 211 -2.04 -4.98 -3.93
C HIS A 211 -1.74 -6.46 -4.20
N ARG A 212 -2.64 -7.38 -3.81
CA ARG A 212 -2.46 -8.82 -4.06
C ARG A 212 -2.45 -9.19 -5.55
N ALA A 213 -3.25 -8.49 -6.35
CA ALA A 213 -3.30 -8.70 -7.80
C ALA A 213 -2.01 -8.22 -8.48
N ALA A 214 -1.41 -7.13 -7.98
CA ALA A 214 -0.16 -6.59 -8.49
C ALA A 214 1.09 -7.39 -8.04
N GLN A 215 0.98 -8.21 -7.00
CA GLN A 215 2.10 -9.00 -6.48
C GLN A 215 2.53 -10.11 -7.44
N SER A 216 3.85 -10.26 -7.61
CA SER A 216 4.42 -11.40 -8.33
C SER A 216 4.35 -12.70 -7.52
N SER A 217 4.50 -13.84 -8.18
CA SER A 217 4.56 -15.14 -7.49
C SER A 217 5.73 -15.24 -6.51
N ALA A 218 6.89 -14.69 -6.87
CA ALA A 218 8.08 -14.63 -6.02
C ALA A 218 7.83 -13.79 -4.76
N GLU A 219 7.21 -12.62 -4.89
CA GLU A 219 6.84 -11.78 -3.74
C GLU A 219 5.86 -12.48 -2.80
N ARG A 220 4.86 -13.20 -3.34
CA ARG A 220 3.94 -13.99 -2.51
C ARG A 220 4.65 -15.11 -1.74
N ILE A 221 5.67 -15.74 -2.34
CA ILE A 221 6.46 -16.76 -1.66
C ILE A 221 7.29 -16.14 -0.53
N LEU A 222 7.95 -15.01 -0.77
CA LEU A 222 8.72 -14.28 0.24
C LEU A 222 7.83 -13.79 1.39
N GLU A 223 6.64 -13.25 1.10
CA GLU A 223 5.67 -12.83 2.10
C GLU A 223 5.23 -14.02 2.98
N ARG A 224 4.91 -15.17 2.36
CA ARG A 224 4.58 -16.40 3.10
C ARG A 224 5.74 -16.91 3.96
N GLN A 225 6.98 -16.81 3.47
CA GLN A 225 8.17 -17.18 4.25
C GLN A 225 8.36 -16.25 5.45
N ALA A 226 8.20 -14.94 5.24
CA ALA A 226 8.25 -13.95 6.31
C ALA A 226 7.14 -14.18 7.34
N ASP A 227 5.91 -14.51 6.91
CA ASP A 227 4.80 -14.85 7.81
C ASP A 227 5.08 -16.11 8.62
N ARG A 228 5.63 -17.15 7.98
CA ARG A 228 6.06 -18.37 8.67
C ARG A 228 7.15 -18.06 9.70
N ALA A 229 8.15 -17.25 9.34
CA ALA A 229 9.22 -16.84 10.25
C ALA A 229 8.68 -16.03 11.43
N ARG A 230 7.78 -15.06 11.19
CA ARG A 230 7.10 -14.30 12.25
C ARG A 230 6.28 -15.20 13.17
N LYS A 231 5.54 -16.14 12.60
CA LYS A 231 4.77 -17.13 13.38
C LYS A 231 5.70 -18.01 14.21
N ALA A 232 6.79 -18.50 13.63
CA ALA A 232 7.78 -19.32 14.34
C ALA A 232 8.43 -18.55 15.49
N ALA A 233 8.85 -17.31 15.25
CA ALA A 233 9.39 -16.43 16.29
C ALA A 233 8.37 -16.18 17.42
N ARG A 234 7.10 -15.95 17.07
CA ARG A 234 6.03 -15.80 18.06
C ARG A 234 5.84 -17.07 18.90
N LEU A 235 5.84 -18.24 18.27
CA LEU A 235 5.72 -19.52 18.99
C LEU A 235 6.94 -19.80 19.88
N ALA A 236 8.14 -19.47 19.40
CA ALA A 236 9.38 -19.61 20.17
C ALA A 236 9.40 -18.71 21.41
N ALA A 237 8.85 -17.49 21.29
CA ALA A 237 8.75 -16.53 22.39
C ALA A 237 7.58 -16.79 23.36
N GLN A 238 6.68 -17.74 23.07
CA GLN A 238 5.59 -18.10 23.98
C GLN A 238 6.11 -18.83 25.22
N THR A 239 5.52 -18.50 26.37
CA THR A 239 5.69 -19.24 27.62
C THR A 239 5.09 -20.65 27.52
N GLU A 240 5.56 -21.58 28.34
CA GLU A 240 5.00 -22.94 28.37
C GLU A 240 3.52 -22.95 28.75
N GLU A 241 3.08 -22.12 29.70
CA GLU A 241 1.65 -21.98 30.05
C GLU A 241 0.79 -21.59 28.84
N ALA A 242 1.25 -20.63 28.04
CA ALA A 242 0.54 -20.23 26.83
C ALA A 242 0.52 -21.35 25.77
N ARG A 243 1.61 -22.13 25.66
CA ARG A 243 1.67 -23.29 24.78
C ARG A 243 0.70 -24.38 25.23
N GLU A 244 0.62 -24.64 26.53
CA GLU A 244 -0.30 -25.62 27.10
C GLU A 244 -1.76 -25.22 26.93
N ALA A 245 -2.11 -23.95 27.17
CA ALA A 245 -3.45 -23.43 26.92
C ALA A 245 -3.87 -23.64 25.45
N VAL A 246 -2.96 -23.36 24.50
CA VAL A 246 -3.21 -23.62 23.08
C VAL A 246 -3.36 -25.12 22.79
N ARG A 247 -2.55 -25.98 23.41
CA ARG A 247 -2.68 -27.44 23.26
C ARG A 247 -4.02 -27.94 23.82
N GLN A 248 -4.47 -27.44 24.96
CA GLN A 248 -5.76 -27.80 25.58
C GLN A 248 -6.91 -27.38 24.66
N LEU A 249 -6.95 -26.13 24.21
CA LEU A 249 -7.95 -25.65 23.25
C LEU A 249 -7.96 -26.48 21.95
N ASN A 250 -6.78 -26.87 21.46
CA ASN A 250 -6.72 -27.74 20.27
C ASN A 250 -7.27 -29.14 20.57
N ARG A 251 -6.99 -29.73 21.74
CA ARG A 251 -7.57 -31.02 22.15
C ARG A 251 -9.09 -30.94 22.22
N GLU A 252 -9.64 -29.91 22.85
CA GLU A 252 -11.09 -29.69 22.95
C GLU A 252 -11.73 -29.56 21.56
N ARG A 253 -11.12 -28.77 20.67
CA ARG A 253 -11.58 -28.64 19.28
C ARG A 253 -11.54 -29.96 18.51
N GLU A 254 -10.51 -30.78 18.71
CA GLU A 254 -10.43 -32.09 18.08
C GLU A 254 -11.48 -33.05 18.65
N VAL A 255 -11.77 -33.00 19.96
CA VAL A 255 -12.85 -33.81 20.56
C VAL A 255 -14.21 -33.42 19.98
N ILE A 256 -14.50 -32.12 19.89
CA ILE A 256 -15.74 -31.62 19.28
C ILE A 256 -15.82 -32.09 17.82
N ARG A 257 -14.76 -31.85 17.04
CA ARG A 257 -14.73 -32.25 15.63
C ARG A 257 -14.94 -33.76 15.45
N ARG A 258 -14.33 -34.60 16.29
CA ARG A 258 -14.51 -36.06 16.25
C ARG A 258 -15.92 -36.48 16.65
N GLY A 259 -16.57 -35.77 17.57
CA GLY A 259 -17.96 -36.01 17.92
C GLY A 259 -18.95 -35.65 16.81
N GLU A 260 -18.58 -34.71 15.94
CA GLU A 260 -19.36 -34.27 14.78
C GLU A 260 -19.07 -35.06 13.49
N GLN A 261 -18.07 -35.95 13.51
CA GLN A 261 -17.70 -36.74 12.32
C GLN A 261 -18.75 -37.80 12.01
N THR A 262 -19.07 -37.92 10.72
CA THR A 262 -19.89 -39.01 10.21
C THR A 262 -19.09 -40.31 10.12
N GLU A 263 -19.78 -41.45 10.01
CA GLU A 263 -19.11 -42.76 9.81
C GLU A 263 -18.27 -42.79 8.52
N GLU A 264 -18.70 -42.08 7.47
CA GLU A 264 -17.96 -41.92 6.22
C GLU A 264 -16.66 -41.13 6.44
N ASP A 265 -16.71 -40.02 7.17
CA ASP A 265 -15.53 -39.22 7.52
C ASP A 265 -14.52 -40.04 8.34
N LEU A 266 -15.02 -40.87 9.26
CA LEU A 266 -14.19 -41.77 10.06
C LEU A 266 -13.52 -42.83 9.18
N ALA A 267 -14.26 -43.43 8.24
CA ALA A 267 -13.70 -44.42 7.31
C ALA A 267 -12.60 -43.80 6.43
N VAL A 268 -12.83 -42.60 5.90
CA VAL A 268 -11.86 -41.85 5.09
C VAL A 268 -10.62 -41.50 5.91
N SER A 269 -10.80 -40.97 7.13
CA SER A 269 -9.67 -40.66 8.01
C SER A 269 -8.84 -41.90 8.35
N GLN A 270 -9.50 -43.02 8.66
CA GLN A 270 -8.80 -44.29 8.93
C GLN A 270 -8.06 -44.81 7.71
N ALA A 271 -8.63 -44.69 6.51
CA ALA A 271 -7.96 -45.09 5.27
C ALA A 271 -6.69 -44.25 5.02
N LEU A 272 -6.79 -42.93 5.17
CA LEU A 272 -5.65 -42.02 5.06
C LEU A 272 -4.58 -42.29 6.13
N ASP A 273 -4.98 -42.58 7.36
CA ASP A 273 -4.03 -42.93 8.42
C ASP A 273 -3.30 -44.25 8.13
N ARG A 274 -4.00 -45.27 7.60
CA ARG A 274 -3.37 -46.52 7.15
C ARG A 274 -2.37 -46.29 6.02
N GLU A 275 -2.71 -45.46 5.05
CA GLU A 275 -1.83 -45.08 3.94
C GLU A 275 -0.58 -44.35 4.45
N ARG A 276 -0.74 -43.36 5.33
CA ARG A 276 0.37 -42.64 5.97
C ARG A 276 1.28 -43.59 6.76
N HIS A 277 0.71 -44.57 7.45
CA HIS A 277 1.48 -45.58 8.17
C HIS A 277 2.19 -46.57 7.22
N ALA A 278 1.63 -46.87 6.06
CA ALA A 278 2.31 -47.67 5.04
C ALA A 278 3.50 -46.89 4.45
N ALA A 279 3.28 -45.65 4.00
CA ALA A 279 4.33 -44.78 3.47
C ALA A 279 5.46 -44.56 4.48
N ARG A 280 5.13 -44.31 5.76
CA ARG A 280 6.16 -44.18 6.81
C ARG A 280 6.97 -45.46 7.00
N ARG A 281 6.36 -46.65 6.88
CA ARG A 281 7.08 -47.93 6.99
C ARG A 281 8.02 -48.15 5.81
N GLU A 282 7.64 -47.69 4.62
CA GLU A 282 8.48 -47.75 3.42
C GLU A 282 9.70 -46.83 3.51
N GLU A 283 9.53 -45.62 4.07
CA GLU A 283 10.60 -44.62 4.25
C GLU A 283 11.56 -44.95 5.41
N GLN A 284 11.13 -45.78 6.36
CA GLN A 284 11.92 -46.12 7.55
C GLN A 284 13.22 -46.86 7.21
N THR A 285 14.30 -46.40 7.84
CA THR A 285 15.60 -47.08 7.80
C THR A 285 15.60 -48.35 8.64
N GLU A 286 16.55 -49.26 8.41
CA GLU A 286 16.66 -50.52 9.15
C GLU A 286 16.90 -50.32 10.66
N ASP A 287 17.66 -49.28 11.02
CA ASP A 287 17.92 -48.89 12.40
C ASP A 287 16.62 -48.43 13.09
N GLU A 288 15.84 -47.57 12.43
CA GLU A 288 14.54 -47.14 12.93
C GLU A 288 13.56 -48.30 13.10
N ARG A 289 13.54 -49.25 12.14
CA ARG A 289 12.72 -50.46 12.23
C ARG A 289 13.12 -51.31 13.44
N SER A 290 14.43 -51.48 13.67
CA SER A 290 14.96 -52.25 14.80
C SER A 290 14.62 -51.60 16.14
N ILE A 291 14.78 -50.28 16.24
CA ILE A 291 14.39 -49.51 17.44
C ILE A 291 12.89 -49.63 17.71
N LEU A 292 12.05 -49.45 16.70
CA LEU A 292 10.59 -49.59 16.85
C LEU A 292 10.19 -51.01 17.25
N GLN A 293 10.86 -52.03 16.70
CA GLN A 293 10.61 -53.42 17.09
C GLN A 293 11.04 -53.69 18.54
N ALA A 294 12.15 -53.12 19.00
CA ALA A 294 12.58 -53.22 20.39
C ALA A 294 11.57 -52.55 21.34
N ILE A 295 11.13 -51.34 21.01
CA ILE A 295 10.09 -50.63 21.76
C ILE A 295 8.78 -51.43 21.80
N ASP A 296 8.36 -52.03 20.69
CA ASP A 296 7.11 -52.80 20.68
C ASP A 296 7.21 -54.10 21.48
N ARG A 297 8.37 -54.78 21.46
CA ARG A 297 8.65 -55.93 22.33
C ARG A 297 8.58 -55.53 23.80
N GLU A 298 9.19 -54.41 24.17
CA GLU A 298 9.14 -53.87 25.54
C GLU A 298 7.71 -53.52 25.96
N ARG A 299 6.95 -52.82 25.10
CA ARG A 299 5.53 -52.53 25.35
C ARG A 299 4.69 -53.79 25.49
N GLN A 300 4.98 -54.83 24.71
CA GLN A 300 4.29 -56.12 24.84
C GLN A 300 4.65 -56.82 26.15
N ALA A 301 5.92 -56.78 26.57
CA ALA A 301 6.35 -57.32 27.86
C ALA A 301 5.68 -56.59 29.03
N ASN A 302 5.69 -55.26 29.02
CA ASN A 302 5.03 -54.43 30.04
C ASN A 302 3.52 -54.70 30.09
N ARG A 303 2.86 -54.76 28.93
CA ARG A 303 1.42 -55.12 28.86
C ARG A 303 1.14 -56.50 29.42
N ARG A 304 2.02 -57.49 29.17
CA ARG A 304 1.85 -58.85 29.72
C ARG A 304 2.08 -58.88 31.23
N ALA A 305 3.04 -58.13 31.74
CA ALA A 305 3.33 -58.03 33.16
C ALA A 305 2.22 -57.30 33.94
N SER A 306 1.46 -56.41 33.29
CA SER A 306 0.34 -55.69 33.90
C SER A 306 -1.01 -56.41 33.79
N LEU A 307 -1.09 -57.56 33.13
CA LEU A 307 -2.35 -58.32 33.03
C LEU A 307 -2.70 -58.91 34.39
N THR A 308 -3.99 -58.94 34.70
CA THR A 308 -4.50 -59.70 35.85
C THR A 308 -4.50 -61.20 35.54
N GLU A 309 -4.53 -62.05 36.57
CA GLU A 309 -4.53 -63.51 36.40
C GLU A 309 -5.72 -64.01 35.55
N GLU A 310 -6.88 -63.35 35.67
CA GLU A 310 -8.09 -63.64 34.89
C GLU A 310 -7.88 -63.36 33.39
N GLU A 311 -7.27 -62.23 33.04
CA GLU A 311 -6.94 -61.88 31.66
C GLU A 311 -5.87 -62.82 31.07
N VAL A 312 -4.94 -63.28 31.90
CA VAL A 312 -3.92 -64.26 31.50
C VAL A 312 -4.56 -65.62 31.19
N GLU A 313 -5.47 -66.10 32.02
CA GLU A 313 -6.15 -67.38 31.77
C GLU A 313 -7.11 -67.29 30.57
N ALA A 314 -7.82 -66.17 30.40
CA ALA A 314 -8.64 -65.92 29.20
C ALA A 314 -7.80 -65.95 27.91
N ARG A 315 -6.58 -65.40 27.92
CA ARG A 315 -5.65 -65.52 26.79
C ARG A 315 -5.19 -66.95 26.54
N ARG A 316 -4.86 -67.70 27.60
CA ARG A 316 -4.48 -69.12 27.49
C ARG A 316 -5.63 -69.94 26.92
N GLU A 317 -6.85 -69.69 27.34
CA GLU A 317 -8.04 -70.35 26.83
C GLU A 317 -8.28 -70.00 25.35
N HIS A 318 -8.23 -68.72 25.00
CA HIS A 318 -8.33 -68.29 23.60
C HIS A 318 -7.25 -68.95 22.73
N GLU A 319 -6.03 -69.11 23.25
CA GLU A 319 -4.97 -69.80 22.53
C GLU A 319 -5.21 -71.33 22.46
N ARG A 320 -5.77 -71.96 23.50
CA ARG A 320 -6.23 -73.37 23.43
C ARG A 320 -7.31 -73.52 22.35
N ILE A 321 -8.28 -72.61 22.27
CA ILE A 321 -9.33 -72.61 21.25
C ILE A 321 -8.73 -72.43 19.85
N ARG A 322 -7.83 -71.45 19.66
CA ARG A 322 -7.13 -71.24 18.38
C ARG A 322 -6.33 -72.46 17.96
N ARG A 323 -5.57 -73.08 18.87
CA ARG A 323 -4.79 -74.29 18.58
C ARG A 323 -5.69 -75.48 18.25
N LYS A 324 -6.82 -75.62 18.93
CA LYS A 324 -7.84 -76.65 18.63
C LYS A 324 -8.49 -76.42 17.26
N SER A 325 -8.83 -75.19 16.88
CA SER A 325 -9.42 -74.89 15.57
C SER A 325 -8.43 -75.13 14.44
N VAL A 326 -7.18 -74.68 14.59
CA VAL A 326 -6.12 -74.92 13.59
C VAL A 326 -5.85 -76.42 13.41
N LYS A 327 -5.80 -77.20 14.49
CA LYS A 327 -5.68 -78.67 14.42
C LYS A 327 -6.89 -79.32 13.75
N ARG A 328 -8.10 -78.81 13.98
CA ARG A 328 -9.33 -79.31 13.35
C ARG A 328 -9.34 -79.04 11.83
N CYS A 329 -8.85 -77.88 11.40
CA CYS A 329 -8.67 -77.55 9.98
C CYS A 329 -7.57 -78.40 9.30
N HIS A 330 -6.43 -78.63 9.96
CA HIS A 330 -5.36 -79.48 9.42
C HIS A 330 -5.74 -80.97 9.41
N GLY A 331 -6.53 -81.44 10.38
CA GLY A 331 -7.08 -82.81 10.38
C GLY A 331 -8.09 -83.06 9.26
N HIS A 332 -8.86 -82.03 8.85
CA HIS A 332 -9.79 -82.14 7.72
C HIS A 332 -9.08 -82.13 6.36
N VAL A 333 -8.02 -81.34 6.20
CA VAL A 333 -7.20 -81.33 4.96
C VAL A 333 -6.54 -82.70 4.72
N ASN A 334 -6.10 -83.39 5.78
CA ASN A 334 -5.51 -84.73 5.66
C ASN A 334 -6.53 -85.85 5.43
N GLN A 335 -7.79 -85.70 5.88
CA GLN A 335 -8.85 -86.70 5.61
C GLN A 335 -9.37 -86.67 4.17
N VAL A 336 -9.41 -85.49 3.53
CA VAL A 336 -9.84 -85.39 2.12
C VAL A 336 -8.81 -86.03 1.19
N ASN A 337 -7.52 -85.87 1.47
CA ASN A 337 -6.45 -86.49 0.68
C ASN A 337 -6.32 -88.00 0.88
N PHE A 338 -6.75 -88.55 2.02
CA PHE A 338 -6.73 -90.01 2.26
C PHE A 338 -7.91 -90.75 1.62
N ARG A 339 -9.02 -90.05 1.31
CA ARG A 339 -10.24 -90.66 0.74
C ARG A 339 -10.31 -90.60 -0.79
N ALA A 340 -9.38 -89.90 -1.44
CA ALA A 340 -9.29 -89.78 -2.90
C ALA A 340 -8.32 -90.81 -3.55
N SER A 341 -7.76 -91.74 -2.77
CA SER A 341 -6.82 -92.77 -3.24
C SER A 341 -7.26 -94.22 -2.95
N MET A 342 -8.54 -94.44 -2.65
CA MET A 342 -9.22 -95.74 -2.80
C MET A 342 -10.36 -95.57 -3.79
#